data_AF-A0A534IKB4-F1
#
_entry.id   AF-A0A534IKB4-F1
#
_cell.length_a   1.000
_cell.length_b   1.000
_cell.length_c   1.000
_cell.angle_alpha   90.00
_cell.angle_beta   90.00
_cell.angle_gamma   90.00
#
_symmetry.space_group_name_H-M   'P 1'
#
loop_
_entity.id
_entity.type
_entity.pdbx_description
1 polymer ?
#
loop_
_entity_poly.entity_id
_entity_poly.type
_entity_poly.pdbx_seq_one_letter_code
_entity_poly.pdbx_strand_id
1 'polypeptide(L)'
;MLDSVAKGNRLQVAARKMLEADGYVVHTAVRSVQKRGPIWISQTTDIFNAFDLIATRIEGPRPLRFIQITAASVSERVKKVDPVPINQGLASVEIWKWHGGQKRLDRRFRDRKVWLLRGYFQIYFKERNWEPHPDDRLFANAEATAEVKVEDRAVAEIPRKRAKAHRH
;
A
#
# COMPACT_ATOMS: atom_id res chain seq x y z
N MET A 1 16.07 -8.93 9.00
CA MET A 1 14.84 -8.67 9.79
C MET A 1 14.22 -7.29 9.54
N LEU A 2 14.97 -6.28 9.07
CA LEU A 2 14.47 -4.95 8.67
C LEU A 2 13.53 -4.93 7.45
N ASP A 3 13.59 -5.96 6.58
CA ASP A 3 12.81 -6.01 5.34
C ASP A 3 11.29 -6.19 5.54
N SER A 4 10.86 -6.78 6.66
CA SER A 4 9.44 -7.06 6.92
C SER A 4 8.66 -5.79 7.29
N VAL A 5 9.24 -4.94 8.15
CA VAL A 5 8.63 -3.68 8.62
C VAL A 5 8.59 -2.66 7.48
N ALA A 6 9.70 -2.50 6.75
CA ALA A 6 9.75 -1.59 5.60
C ALA A 6 8.75 -2.00 4.51
N LYS A 7 8.56 -3.31 4.29
CA LYS A 7 7.55 -3.83 3.37
C LYS A 7 6.11 -3.59 3.88
N GLY A 8 5.86 -3.81 5.17
CA GLY A 8 4.57 -3.50 5.80
C GLY A 8 4.18 -2.03 5.63
N ASN A 9 5.09 -1.13 5.98
CA ASN A 9 4.87 0.32 5.84
C ASN A 9 4.60 0.73 4.39
N ARG A 10 5.31 0.15 3.41
CA ARG A 10 5.05 0.42 1.98
C ARG A 10 3.65 -0.02 1.55
N LEU A 11 3.16 -1.15 2.03
CA LEU A 11 1.82 -1.64 1.71
C LEU A 11 0.73 -0.78 2.36
N GLN A 12 0.96 -0.31 3.60
CA GLN A 12 0.06 0.65 4.24
C GLN A 12 -0.03 1.96 3.48
N VAL A 13 1.12 2.51 3.05
CA VAL A 13 1.15 3.71 2.21
C VAL A 13 0.43 3.50 0.87
N ALA A 14 0.61 2.34 0.23
CA ALA A 14 -0.07 2.03 -1.03
C ALA A 14 -1.59 1.92 -0.85
N ALA A 15 -2.06 1.18 0.16
CA ALA A 15 -3.49 1.05 0.46
C ALA A 15 -4.13 2.40 0.82
N ARG A 16 -3.42 3.22 1.62
CA ARG A 16 -3.84 4.58 1.95
C ARG A 16 -4.07 5.42 0.70
N LYS A 17 -3.11 5.44 -0.24
CA LYS A 17 -3.26 6.18 -1.51
C LYS A 17 -4.47 5.72 -2.32
N MET A 18 -4.74 4.42 -2.38
CA MET A 18 -5.91 3.89 -3.08
C MET A 18 -7.23 4.35 -2.45
N LEU A 19 -7.29 4.37 -1.12
CA LEU A 19 -8.46 4.86 -0.39
C LEU A 19 -8.65 6.37 -0.56
N GLU A 20 -7.56 7.14 -0.48
CA GLU A 20 -7.58 8.60 -0.69
C GLU A 20 -8.03 8.94 -2.13
N ALA A 21 -7.57 8.19 -3.14
CA ALA A 21 -8.02 8.35 -4.52
C ALA A 21 -9.52 8.01 -4.72
N ASP A 22 -10.06 7.10 -3.90
CA ASP A 22 -11.50 6.75 -3.86
C ASP A 22 -12.33 7.71 -2.97
N GLY A 23 -11.75 8.85 -2.57
CA GLY A 23 -12.42 9.91 -1.82
C GLY A 23 -12.53 9.68 -0.31
N TYR A 24 -11.81 8.72 0.26
CA TYR A 24 -11.77 8.53 1.70
C TYR A 24 -10.75 9.44 2.39
N VAL A 25 -11.12 9.95 3.57
CA VAL A 25 -10.18 10.46 4.56
C VAL A 25 -9.60 9.26 5.33
N VAL A 26 -8.29 9.10 5.32
CA VAL A 26 -7.62 7.92 5.91
C VAL A 26 -6.82 8.29 7.14
N HIS A 27 -7.13 7.64 8.25
CA HIS A 27 -6.40 7.72 9.51
C HIS A 27 -5.55 6.47 9.69
N THR A 28 -4.24 6.64 9.89
CA THR A 28 -3.37 5.52 10.27
C THR A 28 -3.62 5.15 11.74
N ALA A 29 -3.79 3.86 12.02
CA ALA A 29 -3.83 3.34 13.38
C ALA A 29 -2.43 3.47 13.99
N VAL A 30 -2.19 4.55 14.73
CA VAL A 30 -0.89 4.79 15.33
C VAL A 30 -0.84 4.06 16.67
N ARG A 31 0.20 3.26 16.84
CA ARG A 31 0.61 2.71 18.14
C ARG A 31 1.85 3.46 18.55
N SER A 32 1.70 4.63 19.16
CA SER A 32 2.85 5.30 19.74
C SER A 32 2.53 5.85 21.11
N VAL A 33 3.36 5.45 22.06
CA VAL A 33 3.60 6.22 23.28
C VAL A 33 4.72 7.18 22.92
N GLN A 34 4.38 8.45 22.69
CA GLN A 34 5.37 9.48 22.43
C GLN A 34 5.74 10.15 23.74
N LYS A 35 7.04 10.24 24.01
CA LYS A 35 7.54 11.05 25.12
C LYS A 35 7.58 12.51 24.67
N ARG A 36 6.69 13.34 25.21
CA ARG A 36 6.67 14.80 24.98
C ARG A 36 7.17 15.49 26.26
N GLY A 37 8.48 15.73 26.33
CA GLY A 37 9.12 16.24 27.54
C GLY A 37 9.16 15.18 28.67
N PRO A 38 8.75 15.50 29.91
CA PRO A 38 8.68 14.51 30.99
C PRO A 38 7.45 13.59 30.93
N ILE A 39 6.49 13.87 30.04
CA ILE A 39 5.18 13.20 29.99
C ILE A 39 5.16 12.19 28.84
N TRP A 40 4.63 10.99 29.12
CA TRP A 40 4.31 9.98 28.11
C TRP A 40 2.88 10.18 27.62
N ILE A 41 2.72 10.38 26.31
CA ILE A 41 1.41 10.57 25.66
C ILE A 41 1.15 9.33 24.80
N SER A 42 0.10 8.57 25.13
CA SER A 42 -0.41 7.51 24.26
C SER A 42 -1.39 8.13 23.26
N GLN A 43 -1.05 8.12 21.98
CA GLN A 43 -1.99 8.41 20.90
C GLN A 43 -2.32 7.10 20.22
N THR A 44 -3.43 6.49 20.63
CA THR A 44 -3.96 5.26 20.02
C THR A 44 -5.29 5.58 19.34
N THR A 45 -5.30 5.52 18.01
CA THR A 45 -6.52 5.68 17.19
C THR A 45 -7.24 4.35 16.97
N ASP A 46 -6.61 3.22 17.28
CA ASP A 46 -7.20 1.88 17.27
C ASP A 46 -7.11 1.23 18.65
N ILE A 47 -8.19 1.33 19.42
CA ILE A 47 -8.30 0.76 20.77
C ILE A 47 -8.25 -0.78 20.78
N PHE A 48 -8.50 -1.44 19.64
CA PHE A 48 -8.55 -2.89 19.53
C PHE A 48 -7.20 -3.49 19.14
N ASN A 49 -6.24 -2.67 18.72
CA ASN A 49 -4.91 -3.11 18.33
C ASN A 49 -4.97 -4.16 17.20
N ALA A 50 -5.97 -4.05 16.33
CA ALA A 50 -6.36 -5.02 15.32
C ALA A 50 -6.33 -4.48 13.89
N PHE A 51 -6.21 -3.16 13.72
CA PHE A 51 -6.27 -2.49 12.42
C PHE A 51 -5.01 -1.66 12.15
N ASP A 52 -4.75 -1.44 10.87
CA ASP A 52 -3.66 -0.58 10.39
C ASP A 52 -4.19 0.77 9.90
N LEU A 53 -5.38 0.79 9.29
CA LEU A 53 -6.02 2.00 8.75
C LEU A 53 -7.49 2.05 9.15
N ILE A 54 -7.99 3.27 9.36
CA ILE A 54 -9.41 3.59 9.48
C ILE A 54 -9.71 4.60 8.37
N ALA A 55 -10.65 4.29 7.48
CA ALA A 55 -11.02 5.15 6.37
C ALA A 55 -12.48 5.61 6.50
N THR A 56 -12.72 6.91 6.33
CA THR A 56 -14.04 7.53 6.43
C THR A 56 -14.38 8.33 5.18
N ARG A 57 -15.64 8.30 4.77
CA ARG A 57 -16.19 9.21 3.75
C ARG A 57 -17.65 9.51 4.04
N ILE A 58 -18.12 10.65 3.56
CA ILE A 58 -19.50 11.11 3.78
C ILE A 58 -20.46 10.36 2.87
N GLU A 59 -20.11 10.18 1.60
CA GLU A 59 -21.00 9.65 0.57
C GLU A 59 -20.47 8.36 -0.04
N GLY A 60 -21.37 7.48 -0.48
CA GLY A 60 -21.04 6.22 -1.14
C GLY A 60 -21.09 4.99 -0.20
N PRO A 61 -20.90 3.78 -0.75
CA PRO A 61 -20.98 2.55 0.03
C PRO A 61 -19.89 2.49 1.11
N ARG A 62 -20.21 1.93 2.29
CA ARG A 62 -19.27 1.74 3.40
C ARG A 62 -18.58 3.05 3.83
N PRO A 63 -19.32 3.95 4.52
CA PRO A 63 -18.81 5.27 4.92
C PRO A 63 -17.70 5.19 6.00
N LEU A 64 -17.60 4.07 6.72
CA LEU A 64 -16.56 3.81 7.71
C LEU A 64 -15.97 2.42 7.48
N ARG A 65 -14.64 2.33 7.37
CA ARG A 65 -13.92 1.09 7.06
C ARG A 65 -12.77 0.88 8.04
N PHE A 66 -12.73 -0.28 8.68
CA PHE A 66 -11.64 -0.72 9.53
C PHE A 66 -10.81 -1.75 8.78
N ILE A 67 -9.54 -1.43 8.52
CA ILE A 67 -8.73 -2.15 7.54
C ILE A 67 -7.45 -2.67 8.20
N GLN A 68 -7.26 -3.98 8.14
CA GLN A 68 -6.00 -4.63 8.49
C GLN A 68 -5.26 -5.07 7.24
N ILE A 69 -4.02 -4.64 7.08
CA ILE A 69 -3.20 -4.94 5.90
C ILE A 69 -2.26 -6.10 6.22
N THR A 70 -2.06 -6.98 5.24
CA THR A 70 -1.15 -8.11 5.40
C THR A 70 -0.55 -8.56 4.08
N ALA A 71 0.69 -9.04 4.13
CA ALA A 71 1.28 -9.87 3.06
C ALA A 71 1.37 -11.35 3.47
N ALA A 72 0.89 -11.69 4.67
CA ALA A 72 0.95 -13.02 5.27
C ALA A 72 -0.40 -13.74 5.16
N SER A 73 -0.61 -14.75 6.01
CA SER A 73 -1.87 -15.50 6.08
C SER A 73 -3.03 -14.60 6.52
N VAL A 74 -4.19 -14.77 5.88
CA VAL A 74 -5.44 -14.12 6.27
C VAL A 74 -5.98 -14.73 7.56
N SER A 75 -5.90 -16.06 7.71
CA SER A 75 -6.42 -16.75 8.90
C SER A 75 -5.80 -16.25 10.21
N GLU A 76 -4.52 -15.86 10.20
CA GLU A 76 -3.87 -15.24 11.36
C GLU A 76 -4.42 -13.85 11.69
N ARG A 77 -4.82 -13.09 10.66
CA ARG A 77 -5.41 -11.75 10.83
C ARG A 77 -6.87 -11.84 11.25
N VAL A 78 -7.62 -12.81 10.73
CA VAL A 78 -8.98 -13.12 11.17
C VAL A 78 -9.02 -13.32 12.68
N LYS A 79 -8.11 -14.10 13.28
CA LYS A 79 -8.04 -14.29 14.74
C LYS A 79 -7.94 -13.00 15.56
N LYS A 80 -7.40 -11.92 14.99
CA LYS A 80 -7.26 -10.61 15.67
C LYS A 80 -8.45 -9.70 15.41
N VAL A 81 -8.94 -9.72 14.17
CA VAL A 81 -9.94 -8.77 13.67
C VAL A 81 -11.37 -9.25 13.94
N ASP A 82 -11.61 -10.55 13.85
CA ASP A 82 -12.94 -11.15 13.98
C ASP A 82 -13.59 -10.95 15.35
N PRO A 83 -12.86 -11.02 16.48
CA PRO A 83 -13.44 -10.76 17.80
C PRO A 83 -13.86 -9.30 18.03
N VAL A 84 -13.45 -8.36 17.16
CA VAL A 84 -13.78 -6.94 17.34
C VAL A 84 -15.27 -6.70 17.09
N PRO A 85 -16.03 -6.17 18.07
CA PRO A 85 -17.49 -6.05 18.01
C PRO A 85 -17.95 -4.81 17.22
N ILE A 86 -17.58 -4.73 15.94
CA ILE A 86 -18.02 -3.65 15.06
C ILE A 86 -19.37 -4.02 14.44
N ASN A 87 -20.34 -3.10 14.51
CA ASN A 87 -21.63 -3.23 13.84
C ASN A 87 -21.44 -3.07 12.32
N GLN A 88 -21.66 -4.16 11.57
CA GLN A 88 -21.50 -4.21 10.12
C GLN A 88 -22.49 -3.32 9.35
N GLY A 89 -23.60 -2.94 9.97
CA GLY A 89 -24.53 -1.96 9.39
C GLY A 89 -23.99 -0.51 9.38
N LEU A 90 -22.97 -0.22 10.20
CA LEU A 90 -22.37 1.11 10.30
C LEU A 90 -20.97 1.17 9.69
N ALA A 91 -20.21 0.08 9.77
CA ALA A 91 -18.84 0.04 9.31
C ALA A 91 -18.44 -1.32 8.74
N SER A 92 -17.59 -1.31 7.72
CA SER A 92 -16.97 -2.53 7.23
C SER A 92 -15.73 -2.89 8.03
N VAL A 93 -15.50 -4.19 8.15
CA VAL A 93 -14.28 -4.75 8.74
C VAL A 93 -13.59 -5.59 7.68
N GLU A 94 -12.34 -5.25 7.38
CA GLU A 94 -11.67 -5.68 6.17
C GLU A 94 -10.26 -6.17 6.43
N ILE A 95 -9.87 -7.24 5.73
CA ILE A 95 -8.47 -7.67 5.64
C ILE A 95 -8.02 -7.49 4.20
N TRP A 96 -6.98 -6.70 3.99
CA TRP A 96 -6.39 -6.44 2.69
C TRP A 96 -5.13 -7.28 2.55
N LYS A 97 -5.22 -8.38 1.81
CA LYS A 97 -4.07 -9.25 1.53
C LYS A 97 -3.37 -8.80 0.26
N TRP A 98 -2.10 -8.43 0.38
CA TRP A 98 -1.27 -8.13 -0.77
C TRP A 98 -0.86 -9.41 -1.51
N HIS A 99 -1.25 -9.48 -2.78
CA HIS A 99 -0.77 -10.46 -3.74
C HIS A 99 0.15 -9.73 -4.73
N GLY A 100 1.46 -9.82 -4.48
CA GLY A 100 2.47 -9.21 -5.35
C GLY A 100 2.71 -10.01 -6.63
N GLY A 101 2.96 -9.29 -7.74
CA GLY A 101 3.45 -9.85 -9.01
C GLY A 101 4.94 -9.56 -9.22
N GLN A 102 5.65 -10.43 -9.95
CA GLN A 102 7.01 -10.16 -10.41
C GLN A 102 7.06 -8.83 -11.16
N LYS A 103 8.01 -7.96 -10.82
CA LYS A 103 8.26 -6.72 -11.56
C LYS A 103 8.53 -7.10 -13.02
N ARG A 104 7.66 -6.68 -13.94
CA ARG A 104 7.91 -6.87 -15.37
C ARG A 104 8.40 -5.56 -15.96
N LEU A 105 9.47 -5.64 -16.73
CA LEU A 105 9.90 -4.52 -17.55
C LEU A 105 8.80 -4.18 -18.55
N ASP A 106 8.35 -2.93 -18.57
CA ASP A 106 7.50 -2.45 -19.63
C ASP A 106 8.33 -2.40 -20.93
N ARG A 107 7.99 -3.27 -21.88
CA ARG A 107 8.71 -3.39 -23.16
C ARG A 107 8.38 -2.25 -24.14
N ARG A 108 7.41 -1.39 -23.82
CA ARG A 108 7.05 -0.22 -24.63
C ARG A 108 8.13 0.87 -24.56
N PHE A 109 8.82 0.96 -23.43
CA PHE A 109 9.94 1.89 -23.23
C PHE A 109 11.27 1.15 -23.45
N ARG A 110 11.84 1.27 -24.65
CA ARG A 110 13.13 0.62 -25.00
C ARG A 110 14.34 1.37 -24.44
N ASP A 111 14.16 2.66 -24.16
CA ASP A 111 15.13 3.65 -23.71
C ASP A 111 15.20 3.76 -22.18
N ARG A 112 14.22 3.24 -21.44
CA ARG A 112 14.10 3.41 -19.98
C ARG A 112 13.58 2.14 -19.30
N LYS A 113 14.17 1.77 -18.16
CA LYS A 113 13.70 0.62 -17.35
C LYS A 113 12.47 0.99 -16.52
N VAL A 114 11.29 0.98 -17.14
CA VAL A 114 10.01 1.16 -16.44
C VAL A 114 9.52 -0.20 -15.93
N TRP A 115 9.17 -0.30 -14.65
CA TRP A 115 8.72 -1.54 -14.01
C TRP A 115 7.23 -1.49 -13.69
N LEU A 116 6.44 -2.42 -14.24
CA LEU A 116 5.03 -2.55 -13.91
C LEU A 116 4.87 -3.32 -12.59
N LEU A 117 4.29 -2.67 -11.59
CA LEU A 117 3.90 -3.30 -10.31
C LEU A 117 2.59 -4.09 -10.50
N ARG A 118 2.61 -5.32 -11.00
CA ARG A 118 1.40 -6.15 -11.17
C ARG A 118 0.82 -6.70 -9.86
N GLY A 119 0.89 -5.95 -8.77
CA GLY A 119 0.33 -6.35 -7.48
C GLY A 119 -1.11 -5.87 -7.30
N TYR A 120 -1.88 -6.64 -6.55
CA TYR A 120 -3.22 -6.25 -6.13
C TYR A 120 -3.44 -6.62 -4.66
N PHE A 121 -4.38 -5.92 -4.03
CA PHE A 121 -4.97 -6.36 -2.77
C PHE A 121 -6.19 -7.22 -3.06
N GLN A 122 -6.23 -8.43 -2.49
CA GLN A 122 -7.48 -9.14 -2.30
C GLN A 122 -8.08 -8.67 -0.99
N ILE A 123 -9.29 -8.12 -1.05
CA ILE A 123 -10.04 -7.71 0.14
C ILE A 123 -10.90 -8.88 0.60
N TYR A 124 -10.93 -9.07 1.92
CA TYR A 124 -11.79 -10.03 2.61
C TYR A 124 -12.66 -9.25 3.58
N PHE A 125 -13.96 -9.50 3.55
CA PHE A 125 -14.93 -8.80 4.39
C PHE A 125 -15.45 -9.71 5.50
N LYS A 126 -15.61 -9.14 6.70
CA LYS A 126 -16.24 -9.84 7.82
C LYS A 126 -17.69 -10.24 7.51
N GLU A 127 -18.43 -9.39 6.79
CA GLU A 127 -19.84 -9.64 6.41
C GLU A 127 -20.00 -10.85 5.47
N ARG A 128 -18.91 -11.28 4.82
CA ARG A 128 -18.84 -12.45 3.93
C ARG A 128 -18.02 -13.57 4.55
N ASN A 129 -17.96 -13.65 5.88
CA ASN A 129 -17.20 -14.68 6.61
C ASN A 129 -15.75 -14.85 6.15
N TRP A 130 -15.11 -13.76 5.71
CA TRP A 130 -13.73 -13.78 5.21
C TRP A 130 -13.52 -14.67 3.98
N GLU A 131 -14.57 -14.91 3.19
CA GLU A 131 -14.44 -15.63 1.93
C GLU A 131 -13.90 -14.71 0.82
N PRO A 132 -12.95 -15.20 -0.01
CA PRO A 132 -12.42 -14.41 -1.11
C PRO A 132 -13.45 -14.28 -2.23
N HIS A 133 -13.74 -13.06 -2.66
CA HIS A 133 -14.52 -12.80 -3.87
C HIS A 133 -13.63 -12.25 -5.00
N PRO A 134 -13.76 -12.72 -6.26
CA PRO A 134 -12.95 -12.22 -7.39
C PRO A 134 -13.07 -10.71 -7.63
N ASP A 135 -14.25 -10.14 -7.37
CA ASP A 135 -14.52 -8.71 -7.59
C ASP A 135 -13.94 -7.81 -6.49
N ASP A 136 -13.50 -8.39 -5.36
CA ASP A 136 -12.95 -7.65 -4.23
C ASP A 136 -11.43 -7.41 -4.40
N ARG A 137 -10.99 -7.18 -5.65
CA ARG A 137 -9.57 -6.97 -5.99
C ARG A 137 -9.28 -5.53 -6.33
N LEU A 138 -8.36 -4.92 -5.58
CA LEU A 138 -7.84 -3.58 -5.87
C LEU A 138 -6.43 -3.65 -6.45
N PHE A 139 -6.30 -3.28 -7.73
CA PHE A 139 -5.02 -3.26 -8.42
C PHE A 139 -4.24 -2.00 -8.08
N ALA A 140 -2.97 -2.16 -7.72
CA ALA A 140 -2.16 -1.03 -7.24
C ALA A 140 -1.75 -0.01 -8.31
N ASN A 141 -2.11 -0.26 -9.57
CA ASN A 141 -1.68 0.52 -10.74
C ASN A 141 -2.84 1.14 -11.51
N ALA A 142 -4.03 1.31 -10.94
CA ALA A 142 -5.14 1.93 -11.67
C ALA A 142 -4.75 3.30 -12.30
N GLU A 143 -3.89 4.07 -11.63
CA GLU A 143 -3.38 5.37 -12.11
C GLU A 143 -2.02 5.33 -12.84
N ALA A 144 -1.22 4.27 -12.69
CA ALA A 144 0.09 4.18 -13.36
C ALA A 144 -0.01 3.93 -14.88
N THR A 145 -1.23 3.90 -15.41
CA THR A 145 -1.51 3.98 -16.85
C THR A 145 -1.52 5.44 -17.35
N ALA A 146 -1.54 6.45 -16.47
CA ALA A 146 -1.75 7.85 -16.84
C ALA A 146 -0.55 8.79 -16.63
N GLU A 147 0.33 8.61 -15.62
CA GLU A 147 1.42 9.57 -15.38
C GLU A 147 2.77 8.90 -15.09
N VAL A 148 3.60 8.79 -16.13
CA VAL A 148 5.01 8.40 -16.03
C VAL A 148 5.80 9.57 -15.46
N LYS A 149 6.13 9.53 -14.16
CA LYS A 149 7.22 10.37 -13.62
C LYS A 149 8.54 9.86 -14.19
N VAL A 150 9.07 10.61 -15.15
CA VAL A 150 10.38 10.41 -15.75
C VAL A 150 11.43 10.79 -14.72
N GLU A 151 12.20 9.82 -14.21
CA GLU A 151 13.46 10.14 -13.54
C GLU A 151 14.51 10.38 -14.63
N ASP A 152 14.80 11.66 -14.89
CA ASP A 152 15.89 12.07 -15.75
C ASP A 152 17.22 11.70 -15.09
N ARG A 153 17.84 10.61 -15.57
CA ARG A 153 19.27 10.41 -15.35
C ARG A 153 20.03 11.25 -16.36
N ALA A 154 20.66 12.32 -15.86
CA ALA A 154 21.69 13.07 -16.57
C ALA A 154 22.73 12.09 -17.17
N VAL A 155 22.81 12.09 -18.49
CA VAL A 155 23.80 11.32 -19.25
C VAL A 155 25.15 12.00 -19.02
N ALA A 156 26.06 11.32 -18.30
CA ALA A 156 27.45 11.76 -18.22
C ALA A 156 28.09 11.63 -19.61
N GLU A 157 28.59 12.76 -20.14
CA GLU A 157 29.35 12.81 -21.38
C GLU A 157 30.60 11.92 -21.27
N ILE A 158 30.72 10.96 -22.19
CA ILE A 158 31.92 10.15 -22.34
C ILE A 158 32.92 10.96 -23.20
N PRO A 159 34.12 11.33 -22.69
CA PRO A 159 35.08 12.08 -23.47
C PRO A 159 35.68 11.21 -24.58
N ARG A 160 35.52 11.64 -25.83
CA ARG A 160 36.11 11.00 -27.02
C ARG A 160 37.64 11.13 -26.97
N LYS A 161 38.35 10.00 -26.82
CA LYS A 161 39.82 9.93 -27.00
C LYS A 161 40.17 10.25 -28.46
N ARG A 162 40.98 11.29 -28.68
CA ARG A 162 41.61 11.61 -29.98
C ARG A 162 42.63 10.53 -30.33
N ALA A 163 42.48 9.91 -31.51
CA ALA A 163 43.50 9.05 -32.10
C ALA A 163 44.68 9.90 -32.60
N LYS A 164 45.91 9.50 -32.23
CA LYS A 164 47.16 10.06 -32.79
C LYS A 164 47.38 9.49 -34.19
N ALA A 165 47.54 10.36 -35.18
CA ALA A 165 47.99 9.98 -36.52
C ALA A 165 49.52 9.82 -36.52
N HIS A 166 50.01 8.65 -36.94
CA HIS A 166 51.40 8.41 -37.27
C HIS A 166 51.72 9.06 -38.62
N ARG A 167 52.78 9.88 -38.69
CA ARG A 167 53.42 10.31 -39.94
C ARG A 167 54.49 9.28 -40.32
N HIS A 168 54.56 8.98 -41.61
CA HIS A 168 55.74 8.44 -42.30
C HIS A 168 56.70 9.58 -42.62
#